data_AF-A0A5J4KAX6-F1
#
_entry.id   AF-A0A5J4KAX6-F1
#
_cell.length_a   1.000
_cell.length_b   1.000
_cell.length_c   1.000
_cell.angle_alpha   90.00
_cell.angle_beta   90.00
_cell.angle_gamma   90.00
#
_symmetry.space_group_name_H-M   'P 1'
#
loop_
_entity.id
_entity.type
_entity.pdbx_description
1 polymer ?
#
loop_
_entity_poly.entity_id
_entity_poly.type
_entity_poly.pdbx_seq_one_letter_code
_entity_poly.pdbx_strand_id
1 'polypeptide(L)'
;MPETVTIKQMFLDPSRCIGCRSCVAACRECDTHRGESMIYIDYIERANTVASSPTVCMHCEDPLAPCAQVCPAQAILVSPDGVVHQADETRCIYCRNCGYACPFGVPKFDIRGHYMRKCNLCYDRTSQGKGPMCATVCPTQAIFYGTYEEWLAAGRGAQGAKPVNLFYFGSQRVRTRNYVVLTGDDEALDLLALLDEASLGLGQEAPAATASRNAADWVDARTAGIPERAAPAQPWMPREPAPAPVPASPAGPA
;
A
#
# COMPACT_ATOMS: atom_id res chain seq x y z
N MET A 1 -18.20 -20.67 20.05
CA MET A 1 -17.21 -19.63 19.69
C MET A 1 -17.43 -19.35 18.21
N PRO A 2 -17.67 -18.10 17.78
CA PRO A 2 -17.79 -17.85 16.35
C PRO A 2 -16.48 -18.24 15.67
N GLU A 3 -16.56 -18.94 14.54
CA GLU A 3 -15.38 -19.27 13.72
C GLU A 3 -14.58 -17.99 13.47
N THR A 4 -13.30 -18.01 13.80
CA THR A 4 -12.40 -16.89 13.53
C THR A 4 -12.28 -16.74 12.02
N VAL A 5 -12.88 -15.68 11.47
CA VAL A 5 -12.77 -15.36 10.05
C VAL A 5 -11.31 -15.04 9.72
N THR A 6 -10.65 -15.92 8.96
CA THR A 6 -9.29 -15.69 8.49
C THR A 6 -9.33 -14.79 7.25
N ILE A 7 -8.71 -13.61 7.34
CA ILE A 7 -8.52 -12.74 6.19
C ILE A 7 -7.52 -13.40 5.24
N LYS A 8 -7.93 -13.60 3.99
CA LYS A 8 -7.12 -14.24 2.95
C LYS A 8 -6.15 -13.27 2.28
N GLN A 9 -5.39 -13.74 1.30
CA GLN A 9 -4.40 -12.94 0.55
C GLN A 9 -4.92 -12.59 -0.84
N MET A 10 -4.37 -11.53 -1.43
CA MET A 10 -4.56 -11.23 -2.85
C MET A 10 -3.41 -11.78 -3.68
N PHE A 11 -3.74 -12.30 -4.85
CA PHE A 11 -2.80 -12.74 -5.89
C PHE A 11 -3.06 -11.88 -7.13
N LEU A 12 -2.05 -11.10 -7.52
CA LEU A 12 -2.11 -10.18 -8.65
C LEU A 12 -1.37 -10.81 -9.81
N ASP A 13 -2.07 -11.10 -10.90
CA ASP A 13 -1.52 -11.69 -12.12
C ASP A 13 -1.64 -10.70 -13.28
N PRO A 14 -0.58 -9.92 -13.55
CA PRO A 14 -0.57 -8.95 -14.64
C PRO A 14 -0.74 -9.62 -16.02
N SER A 15 -0.33 -10.88 -16.20
CA SER A 15 -0.45 -11.59 -17.48
C SER A 15 -1.90 -11.79 -17.91
N ARG A 16 -2.83 -11.78 -16.95
CA ARG A 16 -4.28 -11.94 -17.15
C ARG A 16 -5.01 -10.59 -17.15
N CYS A 17 -4.31 -9.48 -16.89
CA CYS A 17 -4.93 -8.17 -16.77
C CYS A 17 -5.14 -7.50 -18.13
N ILE A 18 -6.40 -7.26 -18.49
CA ILE A 18 -6.80 -6.65 -19.76
C ILE A 18 -7.07 -5.13 -19.65
N GLY A 19 -6.76 -4.51 -18.51
CA GLY A 19 -6.93 -3.06 -18.35
C GLY A 19 -8.40 -2.58 -18.39
N CYS A 20 -9.38 -3.44 -18.13
CA CYS A 20 -10.81 -3.10 -18.21
C CYS A 20 -11.31 -2.08 -17.16
N ARG A 21 -10.51 -1.83 -16.12
CA ARG A 21 -10.81 -0.89 -15.02
C ARG A 21 -12.04 -1.22 -14.18
N SER A 22 -12.66 -2.40 -14.32
CA SER A 22 -13.78 -2.83 -13.45
C SER A 22 -13.40 -2.81 -11.98
N CYS A 23 -12.16 -3.21 -11.65
CA CYS A 23 -11.64 -3.17 -10.28
C CYS A 23 -11.51 -1.74 -9.72
N VAL A 24 -11.18 -0.75 -10.56
CA VAL A 24 -11.12 0.67 -10.18
C VAL A 24 -12.53 1.19 -9.90
N ALA A 25 -13.49 0.89 -10.77
CA ALA A 25 -14.88 1.26 -10.56
C ALA A 25 -15.42 0.65 -9.26
N ALA A 26 -15.27 -0.66 -9.05
CA ALA A 26 -15.76 -1.32 -7.85
C ALA A 26 -15.05 -0.86 -6.57
N CYS A 27 -13.77 -0.46 -6.64
CA CYS A 27 -13.06 0.06 -5.48
C CYS A 27 -13.66 1.38 -4.98
N ARG A 28 -14.13 2.26 -5.88
CA ARG A 28 -14.80 3.52 -5.53
C ARG A 28 -16.11 3.30 -4.79
N GLU A 29 -16.82 2.23 -5.16
CA GLU A 29 -18.09 1.82 -4.55
C GLU A 29 -17.92 1.10 -3.21
N CYS A 30 -16.68 0.92 -2.73
CA CYS A 30 -16.45 0.42 -1.38
C CYS A 30 -16.78 1.52 -0.37
N ASP A 31 -17.56 1.18 0.66
CA ASP A 31 -18.06 2.14 1.65
C ASP A 31 -16.92 2.91 2.36
N THR A 32 -15.79 2.22 2.61
CA THR A 32 -14.59 2.82 3.22
C THR A 32 -13.83 3.80 2.32
N HIS A 33 -14.15 3.88 1.03
CA HIS A 33 -13.44 4.73 0.07
C HIS A 33 -14.29 5.88 -0.47
N ARG A 34 -15.63 5.83 -0.32
CA ARG A 34 -16.57 6.93 -0.58
C ARG A 34 -16.35 7.64 -1.93
N GLY A 35 -16.30 6.87 -3.01
CA GLY A 35 -16.18 7.40 -4.38
C GLY A 35 -14.75 7.54 -4.89
N GLU A 36 -13.75 7.30 -4.05
CA GLU A 36 -12.33 7.40 -4.42
C GLU A 36 -11.72 6.01 -4.62
N SER A 37 -10.94 5.82 -5.70
CA SER A 37 -10.33 4.51 -5.95
C SER A 37 -8.99 4.40 -5.25
N MET A 38 -8.78 3.30 -4.54
CA MET A 38 -7.51 2.98 -3.87
C MET A 38 -6.63 1.99 -4.64
N ILE A 39 -7.13 1.52 -5.80
CA ILE A 39 -6.42 0.74 -6.82
C ILE A 39 -6.29 1.59 -8.08
N TYR A 40 -5.19 1.40 -8.81
CA TYR A 40 -5.01 1.95 -10.15
C TYR A 40 -4.52 0.87 -11.11
N ILE A 41 -4.62 1.15 -12.41
CA ILE A 41 -4.08 0.31 -13.47
C ILE A 41 -2.88 1.04 -14.06
N ASP A 42 -1.73 0.38 -14.03
CA ASP A 42 -0.55 0.82 -14.75
C ASP A 42 -0.59 0.27 -16.17
N TYR A 43 -0.28 1.13 -17.12
CA TYR A 43 -0.25 0.84 -18.54
C TYR A 43 1.20 0.90 -18.99
N ILE A 44 1.80 -0.27 -19.24
CA ILE A 44 3.25 -0.39 -19.47
C ILE A 44 3.53 -0.16 -20.96
N GLU A 45 4.36 0.83 -21.29
CA GLU A 45 4.81 1.13 -22.66
C GLU A 45 3.73 0.97 -23.75
N ARG A 46 2.64 1.74 -23.67
CA ARG A 46 1.46 1.50 -24.54
C ARG A 46 1.69 1.65 -26.04
N ALA A 47 2.79 2.27 -26.43
CA ALA A 47 3.24 2.30 -27.82
C ALA A 47 3.73 0.91 -28.29
N ASN A 48 4.28 0.11 -27.39
CA ASN A 48 5.00 -1.13 -27.68
C ASN A 48 4.32 -2.39 -27.11
N THR A 49 3.48 -2.23 -26.07
CA THR A 49 2.85 -3.37 -25.39
C THR A 49 1.38 -3.10 -25.07
N VAL A 50 0.62 -4.19 -24.94
CA VAL A 50 -0.75 -4.17 -24.41
C VAL A 50 -0.80 -4.43 -22.90
N ALA A 51 0.36 -4.56 -22.25
CA ALA A 51 0.47 -4.99 -20.87
C ALA A 51 -0.12 -3.96 -19.89
N SER A 52 -1.00 -4.44 -19.03
CA SER A 52 -1.57 -3.68 -17.92
C SER A 52 -1.32 -4.41 -16.63
N SER A 53 -1.10 -3.67 -15.54
CA SER A 53 -0.95 -4.25 -14.22
C SER A 53 -1.86 -3.54 -13.22
N PRO A 54 -2.66 -4.27 -12.41
CA PRO A 54 -3.36 -3.66 -11.30
C PRO A 54 -2.41 -3.43 -10.13
N THR A 55 -2.32 -2.18 -9.67
CA THR A 55 -1.47 -1.82 -8.53
C THR A 55 -2.29 -1.51 -7.30
N VAL A 56 -2.02 -2.26 -6.23
CA VAL A 56 -2.70 -2.21 -4.93
C VAL A 56 -1.69 -2.19 -3.78
N CYS A 57 -2.15 -1.94 -2.56
CA CYS A 57 -1.31 -2.13 -1.38
C CYS A 57 -0.91 -3.60 -1.25
N MET A 58 0.38 -3.85 -1.02
CA MET A 58 0.90 -5.20 -0.83
C MET A 58 0.78 -5.71 0.62
N HIS A 59 0.32 -4.87 1.54
CA HIS A 59 0.14 -5.16 2.97
C HIS A 59 1.40 -5.85 3.57
N CYS A 60 2.53 -5.12 3.54
CA CYS A 60 3.86 -5.63 3.88
C CYS A 60 4.01 -6.15 5.32
N GLU A 61 4.89 -7.13 5.51
CA GLU A 61 5.08 -7.87 6.77
C GLU A 61 6.38 -7.54 7.55
N ASP A 62 7.48 -7.08 6.91
CA ASP A 62 8.82 -7.02 7.55
C ASP A 62 9.41 -5.60 7.67
N PRO A 63 10.02 -5.17 8.81
CA PRO A 63 9.75 -5.58 10.20
C PRO A 63 8.51 -4.88 10.81
N LEU A 64 7.84 -4.07 9.99
CA LEU A 64 6.48 -3.55 10.05
C LEU A 64 6.31 -2.84 8.68
N ALA A 65 5.10 -2.69 8.15
CA ALA A 65 4.93 -2.02 6.86
C ALA A 65 5.66 -0.66 6.79
N PRO A 66 6.55 -0.39 5.81
CA PRO A 66 7.37 0.83 5.77
C PRO A 66 6.56 2.13 5.91
N CYS A 67 5.37 2.14 5.30
CA CYS A 67 4.42 3.24 5.40
C CYS A 67 3.89 3.49 6.83
N ALA A 68 3.71 2.43 7.63
CA ALA A 68 3.32 2.52 9.02
C ALA A 68 4.50 2.96 9.92
N GLN A 69 5.69 2.39 9.68
CA GLN A 69 6.89 2.71 10.46
C GLN A 69 7.29 4.18 10.37
N VAL A 70 7.21 4.76 9.17
CA VAL A 70 7.62 6.16 8.96
C VAL A 70 6.57 7.18 9.42
N CYS A 71 5.40 6.73 9.92
CA CYS A 71 4.30 7.61 10.29
C CYS A 71 4.50 8.17 11.71
N PRO A 72 4.89 9.44 11.88
CA PRO A 72 5.16 10.00 13.22
C PRO A 72 3.89 10.14 14.07
N ALA A 73 2.71 10.20 13.45
CA ALA A 73 1.42 10.30 14.12
C ALA A 73 0.79 8.93 14.42
N GLN A 74 1.43 7.83 14.00
CA GLN A 74 0.91 6.46 14.06
C GLN A 74 -0.52 6.37 13.50
N ALA A 75 -0.77 7.06 12.39
CA ALA A 75 -2.08 7.10 11.74
C ALA A 75 -2.35 5.85 10.89
N ILE A 76 -1.31 5.11 10.49
CA ILE A 76 -1.43 3.87 9.73
C ILE A 76 -1.19 2.71 10.70
N LEU A 77 -2.22 1.90 10.94
CA LEU A 77 -2.17 0.76 11.86
C LEU A 77 -2.08 -0.56 11.08
N VAL A 78 -1.51 -1.59 11.72
CA VAL A 78 -1.50 -2.97 11.23
C VAL A 78 -2.37 -3.80 12.16
N SER A 79 -3.43 -4.41 11.63
CA SER A 79 -4.30 -5.30 12.40
C SER A 79 -3.57 -6.60 12.79
N PRO A 80 -4.05 -7.32 13.84
CA PRO A 80 -3.51 -8.63 14.23
C PRO A 80 -3.56 -9.68 13.11
N ASP A 81 -4.51 -9.55 12.19
CA ASP A 81 -4.64 -10.40 11.00
C ASP A 81 -3.64 -10.04 9.87
N GLY A 82 -2.82 -8.99 10.05
CA GLY A 82 -1.79 -8.54 9.11
C GLY A 82 -2.27 -7.47 8.11
N VAL A 83 -3.50 -6.96 8.21
CA VAL A 83 -3.97 -5.89 7.32
C VAL A 83 -3.36 -4.54 7.71
N VAL A 84 -2.55 -3.98 6.81
CA VAL A 84 -2.09 -2.59 6.90
C VAL A 84 -3.21 -1.63 6.48
N HIS A 85 -3.77 -0.86 7.41
CA HIS A 85 -4.90 0.05 7.17
C HIS A 85 -4.53 1.31 6.40
N GLN A 86 -5.53 2.03 5.89
CA GLN A 86 -5.32 3.41 5.45
C GLN A 86 -4.98 4.34 6.63
N ALA A 87 -4.54 5.57 6.36
CA ALA A 87 -4.28 6.50 7.45
C ALA A 87 -5.61 6.96 8.07
N ASP A 88 -5.67 6.94 9.40
CA ASP A 88 -6.77 7.50 10.17
C ASP A 88 -6.85 9.02 9.94
N GLU A 89 -8.00 9.48 9.47
CA GLU A 89 -8.29 10.88 9.14
C GLU A 89 -8.09 11.82 10.34
N THR A 90 -8.36 11.35 11.56
CA THR A 90 -8.26 12.13 12.79
C THR A 90 -6.83 12.26 13.32
N ARG A 91 -5.93 11.37 12.88
CA ARG A 91 -4.53 11.32 13.31
C ARG A 91 -3.56 11.79 12.24
N CYS A 92 -3.92 11.67 10.97
CA CYS A 92 -3.02 11.97 9.87
C CYS A 92 -2.68 13.45 9.84
N ILE A 93 -1.39 13.78 9.95
CA ILE A 93 -0.87 15.15 9.86
C ILE A 93 -0.42 15.54 8.44
N TYR A 94 -0.83 14.78 7.43
CA TYR A 94 -0.52 15.02 6.01
C TYR A 94 0.98 15.20 5.66
N CYS A 95 1.89 14.61 6.43
CA CYS A 95 3.36 14.78 6.25
C CYS A 95 3.94 14.07 5.02
N ARG A 96 3.18 13.22 4.32
CA ARG A 96 3.55 12.52 3.08
C ARG A 96 4.67 11.47 3.19
N ASN A 97 5.31 11.31 4.35
CA ASN A 97 6.37 10.32 4.56
C ASN A 97 6.00 8.90 4.10
N CYS A 98 4.77 8.46 4.37
CA CYS A 98 4.31 7.13 3.96
C CYS A 98 4.27 6.93 2.44
N GLY A 99 4.06 7.99 1.65
CA GLY A 99 4.14 7.95 0.19
C GLY A 99 5.56 7.74 -0.29
N TYR A 100 6.53 8.44 0.31
CA TYR A 100 7.95 8.29 -0.01
C TYR A 100 8.55 6.96 0.45
N ALA A 101 8.09 6.44 1.59
CA ALA A 101 8.58 5.18 2.14
C ALA A 101 7.96 3.94 1.49
N CYS A 102 6.84 4.07 0.77
CA CYS A 102 6.21 2.91 0.14
C CYS A 102 6.95 2.53 -1.14
N PRO A 103 7.61 1.36 -1.20
CA PRO A 103 8.38 0.98 -2.39
C PRO A 103 7.47 0.68 -3.61
N PHE A 104 6.17 0.47 -3.37
CA PHE A 104 5.16 0.24 -4.40
C PHE A 104 4.40 1.52 -4.81
N GLY A 105 4.72 2.69 -4.24
CA GLY A 105 4.09 3.97 -4.61
C GLY A 105 2.57 4.05 -4.38
N VAL A 106 2.04 3.24 -3.46
CA VAL A 106 0.59 3.06 -3.27
C VAL A 106 -0.08 4.22 -2.52
N PRO A 107 0.45 4.75 -1.41
CA PRO A 107 -0.19 5.85 -0.69
C PRO A 107 -0.33 7.09 -1.55
N LYS A 108 -1.55 7.64 -1.60
CA LYS A 108 -1.90 8.84 -2.34
C LYS A 108 -2.27 9.97 -1.41
N PHE A 109 -2.08 11.19 -1.92
CA PHE A 109 -2.39 12.42 -1.24
C PHE A 109 -3.86 12.78 -1.50
N ASP A 110 -4.70 12.74 -0.47
CA ASP A 110 -6.00 13.41 -0.58
C ASP A 110 -5.83 14.89 -0.29
N ILE A 111 -5.79 15.68 -1.36
CA ILE A 111 -5.64 17.13 -1.27
C ILE A 111 -6.87 17.78 -0.63
N ARG A 112 -8.07 17.24 -0.87
CA ARG A 112 -9.33 17.82 -0.36
C ARG A 112 -9.52 17.50 1.12
N GLY A 113 -9.22 16.26 1.51
CA GLY A 113 -9.34 15.81 2.89
C GLY A 113 -8.14 16.15 3.78
N HIS A 114 -6.99 16.53 3.20
CA HIS A 114 -5.73 16.73 3.92
C HIS A 114 -5.25 15.49 4.70
N TYR A 115 -5.40 14.29 4.14
CA TYR A 115 -4.86 13.06 4.72
C TYR A 115 -4.33 12.09 3.65
N MET A 116 -3.68 11.03 4.10
CA MET A 116 -3.08 10.02 3.24
C MET A 116 -4.05 8.86 3.03
N ARG A 117 -4.29 8.45 1.78
CA ARG A 117 -5.17 7.31 1.46
C ARG A 117 -4.42 6.18 0.77
N LYS A 118 -4.85 4.95 1.02
CA LYS A 118 -4.37 3.75 0.33
C LYS A 118 -5.36 2.61 0.50
N CYS A 119 -5.19 1.53 -0.26
CA CYS A 119 -5.96 0.31 -0.09
C CYS A 119 -5.83 -0.21 1.35
N ASN A 120 -6.97 -0.57 1.94
CA ASN A 120 -7.12 -1.18 3.28
C ASN A 120 -7.60 -2.64 3.18
N LEU A 121 -7.44 -3.30 2.02
CA LEU A 121 -7.94 -4.64 1.72
C LEU A 121 -9.48 -4.78 1.82
N CYS A 122 -10.23 -3.68 1.69
CA CYS A 122 -11.68 -3.67 1.97
C CYS A 122 -11.96 -4.33 3.33
N TYR A 123 -11.29 -3.86 4.39
CA TYR A 123 -11.30 -4.50 5.71
C TYR A 123 -12.72 -4.68 6.28
N ASP A 124 -13.58 -3.70 6.03
CA ASP A 124 -15.02 -3.73 6.33
C ASP A 124 -15.71 -4.98 5.75
N ARG A 125 -15.26 -5.46 4.59
CA ARG A 125 -15.77 -6.67 3.92
C ARG A 125 -15.03 -7.93 4.33
N THR A 126 -13.69 -7.89 4.31
CA THR A 126 -12.86 -9.08 4.54
C THR A 126 -12.91 -9.57 5.97
N SER A 127 -13.08 -8.69 6.95
CA SER A 127 -13.35 -9.08 8.35
C SER A 127 -14.68 -9.83 8.54
N GLN A 128 -15.60 -9.75 7.56
CA GLN A 128 -16.88 -10.46 7.56
C GLN A 128 -16.87 -11.69 6.61
N GLY A 129 -15.70 -12.12 6.15
CA GLY A 129 -15.55 -13.27 5.26
C GLY A 129 -15.93 -13.00 3.79
N LYS A 130 -16.17 -11.74 3.43
CA LYS A 130 -16.47 -11.33 2.05
C LYS A 130 -15.19 -10.96 1.30
N GLY A 131 -15.17 -11.15 -0.02
CA GLY A 131 -14.03 -10.74 -0.85
C GLY A 131 -13.93 -9.21 -1.04
N PRO A 132 -12.71 -8.66 -1.25
CA PRO A 132 -12.52 -7.26 -1.65
C PRO A 132 -13.24 -6.94 -2.96
N MET A 133 -13.75 -5.71 -3.08
CA MET A 133 -14.52 -5.27 -4.26
C MET A 133 -13.77 -5.53 -5.57
N CYS A 134 -12.48 -5.16 -5.63
CA CYS A 134 -11.65 -5.31 -6.82
C CYS A 134 -11.50 -6.78 -7.30
N ALA A 135 -11.35 -7.72 -6.37
CA ALA A 135 -11.22 -9.15 -6.68
C ALA A 135 -12.56 -9.74 -7.14
N THR A 136 -13.67 -9.33 -6.52
CA THR A 136 -15.00 -9.86 -6.83
C THR A 136 -15.51 -9.50 -8.23
N VAL A 137 -15.01 -8.42 -8.83
CA VAL A 137 -15.46 -7.95 -10.16
C VAL A 137 -14.47 -8.23 -11.29
N CYS A 138 -13.31 -8.84 -11.01
CA CYS A 138 -12.27 -9.00 -12.02
C CYS A 138 -12.70 -10.08 -13.05
N PRO A 139 -13.02 -9.70 -14.31
CA PRO A 139 -13.60 -10.64 -15.26
C PRO A 139 -12.61 -11.71 -15.72
N THR A 140 -11.34 -11.33 -15.85
CA THR A 140 -10.25 -12.24 -16.23
C THR A 140 -9.59 -12.92 -15.04
N GLN A 141 -10.02 -12.58 -13.81
CA GLN A 141 -9.43 -13.10 -12.59
C GLN A 141 -7.91 -12.85 -12.51
N ALA A 142 -7.48 -11.68 -12.99
CA ALA A 142 -6.14 -11.11 -12.78
C ALA A 142 -5.92 -10.68 -11.31
N ILE A 143 -7.00 -10.44 -10.58
CA ILE A 143 -6.97 -10.21 -9.14
C ILE A 143 -7.75 -11.35 -8.52
N PHE A 144 -7.06 -12.24 -7.82
CA PHE A 144 -7.67 -13.34 -7.07
C PHE A 144 -7.54 -13.08 -5.57
N TYR A 145 -8.59 -13.40 -4.81
CA TYR A 145 -8.58 -13.31 -3.36
C TYR A 145 -8.94 -14.66 -2.77
N GLY A 146 -8.01 -15.26 -2.03
CA GLY A 146 -8.12 -16.64 -1.57
C GLY A 146 -6.92 -17.03 -0.72
N THR A 147 -6.94 -18.25 -0.20
CA THR A 147 -5.73 -18.85 0.36
C THR A 147 -4.81 -19.32 -0.77
N TYR A 148 -3.57 -19.67 -0.41
CA TYR A 148 -2.62 -20.24 -1.37
C TYR A 148 -3.12 -21.55 -1.97
N GLU A 149 -3.75 -22.39 -1.15
CA GLU A 149 -4.35 -23.67 -1.55
C GLU A 149 -5.53 -23.45 -2.49
N GLU A 150 -6.39 -22.47 -2.21
CA GLU A 150 -7.51 -22.10 -3.10
C GLU A 150 -6.99 -21.58 -4.44
N TRP A 151 -5.88 -20.82 -4.44
CA TRP A 151 -5.25 -20.34 -5.67
C TRP A 151 -4.70 -21.50 -6.51
N LEU A 152 -4.02 -22.46 -5.88
CA LEU A 152 -3.53 -23.68 -6.54
C LEU A 152 -4.67 -24.54 -7.07
N ALA A 153 -5.70 -24.79 -6.25
CA ALA A 153 -6.85 -25.61 -6.60
C ALA A 153 -7.65 -25.04 -7.79
N ALA A 154 -7.63 -23.71 -7.97
CA ALA A 154 -8.20 -23.05 -9.13
C ALA A 154 -7.39 -23.25 -10.44
N GLY A 155 -6.35 -24.10 -10.43
CA GLY A 155 -5.51 -24.41 -11.59
C GLY A 155 -4.58 -23.27 -12.01
N ARG A 156 -4.34 -22.30 -11.11
CA ARG A 156 -3.62 -21.05 -11.43
C ARG A 156 -2.11 -21.18 -11.37
N GLY A 157 -1.59 -22.24 -10.76
CA GLY A 157 -0.17 -22.62 -10.84
C GLY A 157 0.20 -23.41 -12.11
N ALA A 158 -0.76 -23.66 -13.00
CA ALA A 158 -0.47 -24.29 -14.28
C ALA A 158 0.33 -23.33 -15.19
N GLN A 159 1.17 -23.87 -16.08
CA GLN A 159 1.94 -23.10 -17.08
C GLN A 159 3.04 -22.19 -16.52
N GLY A 160 3.65 -22.55 -15.38
CA GLY A 160 4.81 -21.82 -14.84
C GLY A 160 4.49 -20.51 -14.13
N ALA A 161 3.22 -20.30 -13.78
CA ALA A 161 2.78 -19.18 -12.95
C ALA A 161 3.19 -19.40 -11.49
N LYS A 162 3.96 -18.46 -10.94
CA LYS A 162 4.51 -18.55 -9.59
C LYS A 162 4.17 -17.31 -8.77
N PRO A 163 3.46 -17.46 -7.65
CA PRO A 163 3.13 -16.35 -6.77
C PRO A 163 4.36 -15.98 -5.91
N VAL A 164 4.83 -14.75 -6.06
CA VAL A 164 5.98 -14.19 -5.34
C VAL A 164 5.52 -13.10 -4.40
N ASN A 165 5.99 -13.14 -3.15
CA ASN A 165 5.71 -12.12 -2.13
C ASN A 165 6.97 -11.56 -1.47
N LEU A 166 8.16 -11.92 -1.96
CA LEU A 166 9.44 -11.38 -1.54
C LEU A 166 9.99 -10.47 -2.64
N PHE A 167 10.22 -9.21 -2.29
CA PHE A 167 10.71 -8.18 -3.20
C PHE A 167 12.05 -7.65 -2.71
N TYR A 168 12.97 -7.40 -3.65
CA TYR A 168 14.22 -6.71 -3.39
C TYR A 168 14.21 -5.33 -4.04
N PHE A 169 14.48 -4.31 -3.24
CA PHE A 169 14.65 -2.92 -3.65
C PHE A 169 16.09 -2.51 -3.31
N GLY A 170 17.02 -2.86 -4.19
CA GLY A 170 18.44 -2.86 -3.86
C GLY A 170 18.74 -3.83 -2.73
N SER A 171 19.43 -3.37 -1.69
CA SER A 171 19.75 -4.23 -0.53
C SER A 171 18.57 -4.46 0.42
N GLN A 172 17.45 -3.77 0.23
CA GLN A 172 16.29 -3.89 1.09
C GLN A 172 15.40 -5.04 0.63
N ARG A 173 15.16 -6.01 1.52
CA ARG A 173 14.13 -7.03 1.32
C ARG A 173 12.80 -6.53 1.89
N VAL A 174 11.71 -6.77 1.16
CA VAL A 174 10.34 -6.50 1.61
C VAL A 174 9.50 -7.73 1.37
N ARG A 175 9.13 -8.42 2.46
CA ARG A 175 8.13 -9.48 2.41
C ARG A 175 6.73 -8.90 2.53
N THR A 176 5.83 -9.41 1.72
CA THR A 176 4.47 -8.91 1.56
C THR A 176 3.44 -9.98 1.85
N ARG A 177 2.24 -9.56 2.24
CA ARG A 177 1.11 -10.47 2.40
C ARG A 177 0.52 -10.87 1.06
N ASN A 178 0.38 -9.90 0.16
CA ASN A 178 -0.17 -10.12 -1.16
C ASN A 178 0.92 -10.58 -2.12
N TYR A 179 0.54 -11.37 -3.11
CA TYR A 179 1.45 -11.95 -4.09
C TYR A 179 1.32 -11.23 -5.42
N VAL A 180 2.45 -11.11 -6.12
CA VAL A 180 2.47 -10.89 -7.56
C VAL A 180 2.79 -12.23 -8.22
N VAL A 181 1.97 -12.63 -9.19
CA VAL A 181 2.18 -13.84 -9.98
C VAL A 181 3.09 -13.48 -11.14
N LEU A 182 4.23 -14.17 -11.21
CA LEU A 182 5.19 -14.07 -12.29
C LEU A 182 5.13 -15.33 -13.16
N THR A 183 5.63 -15.23 -14.38
CA THR A 183 5.83 -16.37 -15.28
C THR A 183 7.33 -16.68 -15.28
N GLY A 184 7.74 -17.81 -14.70
CA GLY A 184 9.15 -18.18 -14.58
C GLY A 184 9.49 -18.84 -13.24
N ASP A 185 10.77 -19.21 -13.08
CA ASP A 185 11.27 -19.93 -11.90
C ASP A 185 11.68 -19.01 -10.74
N ASP A 186 11.49 -17.69 -10.88
CA ASP A 186 11.93 -16.70 -9.89
C ASP A 186 11.25 -16.88 -8.53
N GLU A 187 12.04 -17.02 -7.47
CA GLU A 187 11.56 -17.08 -6.08
C GLU A 187 11.34 -15.69 -5.46
N ALA A 188 11.91 -14.64 -6.07
CA ALA A 188 11.83 -13.27 -5.62
C ALA A 188 11.86 -12.30 -6.81
N LEU A 189 11.23 -11.14 -6.66
CA LEU A 189 11.33 -10.07 -7.65
C LEU A 189 12.44 -9.09 -7.23
N ASP A 190 13.58 -9.15 -7.92
CA ASP A 190 14.66 -8.17 -7.79
C ASP A 190 14.52 -7.11 -8.87
N LEU A 191 13.99 -5.95 -8.49
CA LEU A 191 13.77 -4.87 -9.46
C LEU A 191 15.07 -4.31 -10.02
N LEU A 192 16.18 -4.32 -9.28
CA LEU A 192 17.43 -3.76 -9.80
C LEU A 192 18.07 -4.72 -10.79
N ALA A 193 18.09 -6.02 -10.49
CA ALA A 193 18.55 -7.02 -11.45
C ALA A 193 17.74 -6.96 -12.75
N LEU A 194 16.41 -6.84 -12.65
CA LEU A 194 15.55 -6.70 -13.83
C LEU A 194 15.77 -5.38 -14.59
N LEU A 195 16.07 -4.28 -13.91
CA LEU A 195 16.39 -3.01 -14.58
C LEU A 195 17.73 -3.09 -15.33
N ASP A 196 18.73 -3.75 -14.74
CA ASP A 196 20.02 -4.01 -15.37
C ASP A 196 19.87 -4.94 -16.59
N GLU A 197 19.09 -6.02 -16.47
CA GLU A 197 18.81 -6.97 -17.55
C GLU A 197 18.00 -6.37 -18.69
N ALA A 198 16.91 -5.65 -18.36
CA ALA A 198 16.00 -5.09 -19.34
C ALA A 198 16.65 -4.01 -20.21
N SER A 199 17.89 -3.59 -19.90
CA SER A 199 18.62 -2.59 -20.67
C SER A 199 17.75 -1.35 -20.94
N LEU A 200 16.85 -1.01 -20.02
CA LEU A 200 15.89 0.10 -20.12
C LEU A 200 16.64 1.42 -19.96
N GLY A 201 17.52 1.74 -20.91
CA GLY A 201 18.09 3.06 -21.11
C GLY A 201 18.95 3.62 -19.98
N LEU A 202 19.32 2.85 -18.95
CA LEU A 202 20.33 3.27 -17.96
C LEU A 202 21.78 3.07 -18.44
N GLY A 203 21.96 2.87 -19.74
CA GLY A 203 23.16 3.29 -20.46
C GLY A 203 23.21 4.82 -20.69
N GLN A 204 22.31 5.59 -20.09
CA GLN A 204 22.48 7.02 -19.86
C GLN A 204 23.02 7.18 -18.45
N GLU A 205 24.14 7.88 -18.31
CA GLU A 205 24.73 8.31 -17.04
C GLU A 205 23.63 8.73 -16.05
N ALA A 206 23.24 7.82 -15.16
CA ALA A 206 22.32 8.18 -14.09
C ALA A 206 23.05 9.28 -13.30
N PRO A 207 22.46 10.49 -13.16
CA PRO A 207 23.14 11.56 -12.47
C PRO A 207 23.47 11.07 -11.06
N ALA A 208 24.74 11.22 -10.66
CA ALA A 208 25.21 10.78 -9.36
C ALA A 208 24.22 11.20 -8.26
N ALA A 209 23.82 10.24 -7.43
CA ALA A 209 22.81 10.39 -6.38
C ALA A 209 22.98 11.74 -5.68
N THR A 210 22.03 12.65 -5.88
CA THR A 210 22.10 14.01 -5.31
C THR A 210 21.99 13.99 -3.79
N ALA A 211 21.31 12.99 -3.26
CA ALA A 211 21.04 12.82 -1.84
C ALA A 211 22.30 12.69 -0.98
N SER A 212 23.48 12.42 -1.56
CA SER A 212 24.75 12.29 -0.83
C SER A 212 25.87 13.17 -1.40
N ARG A 213 25.56 14.12 -2.29
CA ARG A 213 26.57 14.98 -2.95
C ARG A 213 27.43 15.79 -1.99
N ASN A 214 26.93 16.04 -0.78
CA ASN A 214 27.66 16.71 0.30
C ASN A 214 27.74 15.85 1.57
N ALA A 215 27.71 14.51 1.45
CA ALA A 215 27.73 13.62 2.62
C ALA A 215 28.96 13.82 3.51
N ALA A 216 30.07 14.31 2.95
CA ALA A 216 31.27 14.69 3.72
C ALA A 216 31.05 15.91 4.62
N ASP A 217 30.07 16.76 4.31
CA ASP A 217 29.69 17.94 5.10
C ASP A 217 28.59 17.61 6.12
N TRP A 218 28.12 16.36 6.16
CA TRP A 218 27.06 15.95 7.08
C TRP A 218 27.65 15.74 8.47
N VAL A 219 27.02 16.34 9.47
CA VAL A 219 27.39 16.16 10.87
C VAL A 219 26.53 15.03 11.44
N ASP A 220 27.15 14.07 12.14
CA ASP A 220 26.42 13.00 12.83
C ASP A 220 25.37 13.64 13.76
N ALA A 221 24.13 13.12 13.73
CA ALA A 221 23.02 13.71 14.49
C ALA A 221 23.32 13.80 16.01
N ARG A 222 24.19 12.93 16.53
CA ARG A 222 24.64 12.93 17.94
C ARG A 222 25.67 14.00 18.24
N THR A 223 26.38 14.51 17.23
CA THR A 223 27.40 15.56 17.37
C THR A 223 26.98 16.90 16.76
N ALA A 224 25.86 16.93 16.04
CA ALA A 224 25.33 18.11 15.35
C ALA A 224 24.77 19.21 16.28
N GLY A 225 24.90 19.07 17.60
CA GLY A 225 24.39 20.05 18.57
C GLY A 225 22.88 20.25 18.49
N ILE A 226 22.14 19.28 17.93
CA ILE A 226 20.69 19.31 17.83
C ILE A 226 20.15 19.28 19.27
N PRO A 227 19.37 20.29 19.70
CA PRO A 227 18.81 20.30 21.05
C PRO A 227 17.99 19.02 21.27
N GLU A 228 18.40 18.21 22.25
CA GLU A 228 17.60 17.04 22.62
C GLU A 228 16.27 17.53 23.19
N ARG A 229 15.19 17.24 22.47
CA ARG A 229 13.85 17.45 23.00
C ARG A 229 13.57 16.31 23.95
N ALA A 230 13.44 16.60 25.24
CA ALA A 230 12.98 15.61 26.21
C ALA A 230 11.63 15.04 25.74
N ALA A 231 11.63 13.77 25.33
CA ALA A 231 10.41 13.06 25.05
C ALA A 231 9.66 12.93 26.38
N PRO A 232 8.39 13.37 26.48
CA PRO A 232 7.62 13.16 27.70
C PRO A 232 7.57 11.65 27.99
N ALA A 233 7.90 11.26 29.22
CA ALA A 233 7.96 9.86 29.64
C ALA A 233 6.59 9.14 29.64
N GLN A 234 5.52 9.90 29.45
CA GLN A 234 4.16 9.37 29.43
C GLN A 234 3.83 8.88 28.01
N PRO A 235 3.27 7.67 27.86
CA PRO A 235 2.68 7.22 26.60
C PRO A 235 1.74 8.31 26.08
N TRP A 236 1.71 8.50 24.77
CA TRP A 236 0.72 9.38 24.15
C TRP A 236 -0.68 8.97 24.61
N MET A 237 -1.36 9.87 25.32
CA MET A 237 -2.78 9.71 25.66
C MET A 237 -3.60 10.40 24.55
N PRO A 238 -4.61 9.72 23.97
CA PRO A 238 -5.54 10.34 23.04
C PRO A 238 -6.13 11.60 23.66
N ARG A 239 -6.12 12.71 22.91
CA ARG A 239 -6.86 13.90 23.33
C ARG A 239 -8.35 13.56 23.27
N GLU A 240 -9.08 13.84 24.35
CA GLU A 240 -10.53 13.77 24.29
C GLU A 240 -11.04 14.75 23.23
N PRO A 241 -11.96 14.34 22.35
CA PRO A 241 -12.56 15.24 21.37
C PRO A 241 -13.21 16.39 22.12
N ALA A 242 -12.97 17.63 21.65
CA ALA A 242 -13.65 18.79 22.20
C ALA A 242 -15.17 18.57 22.10
N PRO A 243 -15.94 18.94 23.12
CA PRO A 243 -17.39 18.84 23.06
C PRO A 243 -17.90 19.60 21.83
N ALA A 244 -18.83 18.98 21.10
CA ALA A 244 -19.42 19.60 19.92
C ALA A 244 -20.00 20.98 20.30
N PRO A 245 -19.82 22.01 19.45
CA PRO A 245 -20.39 23.32 19.71
C PRO A 245 -21.91 23.17 19.87
N VAL A 246 -22.43 23.67 20.99
CA VAL A 246 -23.87 23.68 21.25
C VAL A 246 -24.51 24.56 20.17
N PRO A 247 -25.49 24.06 19.39
CA PRO A 247 -26.16 24.88 18.40
C PRO A 247 -26.80 26.09 19.10
N ALA A 248 -26.52 27.28 18.59
CA ALA A 248 -27.14 28.51 19.08
C ALA A 248 -28.66 28.36 18.99
N SER A 249 -29.35 28.56 20.11
CA SER A 249 -30.82 28.59 20.12
C SER A 249 -31.30 29.66 19.14
N PRO A 250 -32.29 29.37 18.28
CA PRO A 250 -32.84 30.37 17.39
C PRO A 250 -33.40 31.52 18.23
N ALA A 251 -32.94 32.73 17.95
CA ALA A 251 -33.51 33.94 18.53
C ALA A 251 -35.01 33.95 18.21
N GLY A 252 -35.84 33.95 19.25
CA GLY A 252 -37.29 33.98 19.11
C GLY A 252 -37.75 35.24 18.35
N PRO A 253 -38.88 35.16 17.63
CA PRO A 253 -39.41 36.31 16.92
C PRO A 253 -39.78 37.44 17.89
N ALA A 254 -39.41 38.67 17.48
CA ALA A 254 -39.64 39.93 18.20
C ALA A 254 -41.11 40.32 18.29
#